data_AF-A0A7W9Z6D1-F1
#
_entry.id   AF-A0A7W9Z6D1-F1
#
_cell.length_a   1.000
_cell.length_b   1.000
_cell.length_c   1.000
_cell.angle_alpha   90.00
_cell.angle_beta   90.00
_cell.angle_gamma   90.00
#
_symmetry.space_group_name_H-M   'P 1'
#
loop_
_entity.id
_entity.type
_entity.pdbx_description
1 polymer ?
#
loop_
_entity_poly.entity_id
_entity_poly.type
_entity_poly.pdbx_seq_one_letter_code
_entity_poly.pdbx_strand_id
1 'polypeptide(L)' 'MWRDLLQHLGIKPGERIELDLLPDGSAELRAARSTGSMVGFIGLLAGRTAKVATIEEINEAKALVSDSRK' A
#
# COMPACT_ATOMS: atom_id res chain seq x y z
N MET A 1 -3.47 -25.67 5.04
CA MET A 1 -2.65 -25.48 3.83
C MET A 1 -2.44 -24.02 3.47
N TRP A 2 -3.44 -23.27 2.98
CA TRP A 2 -3.28 -21.83 2.64
C TRP A 2 -2.86 -20.96 3.83
N ARG A 3 -3.50 -21.14 4.98
CA ARG A 3 -3.17 -20.38 6.20
C ARG A 3 -1.76 -20.66 6.71
N ASP A 4 -1.26 -21.87 6.51
CA ASP A 4 0.07 -22.28 6.95
C ASP A 4 1.14 -21.71 6.02
N LEU A 5 0.87 -21.67 4.70
CA LEU A 5 1.70 -21.01 3.72
C LEU A 5 1.84 -19.50 3.99
N LEU A 6 0.71 -18.81 4.22
CA LEU A 6 0.74 -17.38 4.52
C LEU A 6 1.53 -17.08 5.80
N GLN A 7 1.34 -17.88 6.85
CA GLN A 7 2.10 -17.75 8.09
C GLN A 7 3.60 -17.99 7.87
N HIS A 8 3.97 -18.97 7.05
CA HIS A 8 5.37 -19.22 6.71
C HIS A 8 6.01 -18.03 5.97
N LEU A 9 5.23 -17.34 5.13
CA LEU A 9 5.63 -16.10 4.46
C LEU A 9 5.53 -14.85 5.37
N GLY A 10 5.08 -15.01 6.63
CA GLY A 10 4.91 -13.91 7.58
C GLY A 10 3.73 -12.99 7.29
N ILE A 11 2.82 -13.38 6.40
CA ILE A 11 1.68 -12.57 5.94
C ILE A 11 0.52 -12.71 6.92
N LYS A 12 0.07 -11.59 7.47
CA LYS A 12 -1.10 -11.51 8.35
C LYS A 12 -2.40 -11.26 7.57
N PRO A 13 -3.57 -11.63 8.12
CA PRO A 13 -4.84 -11.25 7.54
C PRO A 13 -4.94 -9.73 7.33
N GLY A 14 -5.27 -9.32 6.11
CA GLY A 14 -5.37 -7.90 5.74
C GLY A 14 -4.08 -7.27 5.18
N GLU A 15 -2.95 -7.99 5.21
CA GLU A 15 -1.73 -7.54 4.55
C GLU A 15 -1.79 -7.77 3.04
N ARG A 16 -1.15 -6.86 2.30
CA ARG A 16 -1.08 -6.94 0.84
C ARG A 16 -0.03 -7.98 0.43
N ILE A 17 -0.32 -8.68 -0.65
CA ILE A 17 0.54 -9.71 -1.23
C ILE A 17 0.93 -9.26 -2.65
N GLU A 18 2.18 -9.48 -3.02
CA GLU A 18 2.69 -9.31 -4.39
C GLU A 18 2.76 -10.69 -5.06
N LEU A 19 2.25 -10.76 -6.29
CA LEU A 19 2.21 -11.96 -7.13
C LEU A 19 2.87 -11.63 -8.47
N ASP A 20 4.01 -12.27 -8.73
CA ASP A 20 4.70 -12.17 -10.02
C ASP A 20 4.53 -13.47 -10.78
N LEU A 21 3.95 -13.38 -11.98
CA LEU A 21 3.80 -14.52 -12.88
C LEU A 21 5.04 -14.65 -13.75
N LEU A 22 5.65 -15.83 -13.76
CA LEU A 22 6.89 -16.10 -14.47
C LEU A 22 6.61 -16.79 -15.82
N PRO A 23 7.46 -16.57 -16.85
CA PRO A 23 7.24 -17.11 -18.20
C PRO A 23 7.25 -18.65 -18.29
N ASP A 24 7.82 -19.33 -17.30
CA ASP A 24 7.89 -20.79 -17.20
C ASP A 24 6.60 -21.42 -16.65
N GLY A 25 5.58 -20.61 -16.38
CA GLY A 25 4.31 -21.05 -15.81
C GLY A 25 4.32 -21.13 -14.27
N SER A 26 5.39 -20.68 -13.61
CA SER A 26 5.45 -20.55 -12.16
C SER A 26 4.99 -19.16 -11.67
N ALA A 27 4.79 -19.02 -10.36
CA ALA A 27 4.45 -17.75 -9.74
C ALA A 27 5.22 -17.56 -8.44
N GLU A 28 5.69 -16.34 -8.22
CA GLU A 28 6.33 -15.93 -6.98
C GLU A 28 5.32 -15.17 -6.10
N LEU A 29 5.24 -15.56 -4.83
CA LEU A 29 4.37 -14.94 -3.83
C LEU A 29 5.19 -14.35 -2.71
N ARG A 30 5.03 -13.05 -2.45
CA ARG A 30 5.76 -12.35 -1.38
C ARG A 30 4.83 -11.44 -0.58
N ALA A 31 5.17 -11.24 0.69
CA ALA A 31 4.56 -10.17 1.48
C ALA A 31 4.93 -8.82 0.85
N ALA A 32 3.94 -7.98 0.54
CA ALA A 32 4.20 -6.66 -0.01
C ALA A 32 4.95 -5.83 1.04
N ARG A 33 6.14 -5.33 0.68
CA ARG A 33 6.92 -4.49 1.59
C ARG A 33 6.30 -3.10 1.62
N SER A 34 5.75 -2.70 2.76
CA SER A 34 5.30 -1.32 2.92
C SER A 34 6.50 -0.37 2.79
N THR A 35 6.38 0.63 1.92
CA THR A 35 7.42 1.64 1.71
C THR A 35 7.42 2.73 2.79
N GLY A 36 6.52 2.64 3.77
CA GLY A 36 6.41 3.56 4.89
C GLY A 36 5.51 3.00 6.00
N SER A 37 5.46 3.71 7.14
CA SER A 37 4.58 3.38 8.27
C SER A 37 3.54 4.47 8.45
N MET A 38 2.32 4.10 8.87
CA MET A 38 1.28 5.08 9.20
C MET A 38 1.71 5.97 10.37
N VAL A 39 2.48 5.44 11.32
CA VAL A 39 3.05 6.22 12.42
C VAL A 39 3.96 7.33 11.89
N GLY A 40 4.80 7.04 10.90
CA GLY A 40 5.64 8.05 10.24
C GLY A 40 4.88 9.02 9.33
N PHE A 41 3.63 8.69 8.96
CA PHE A 41 2.77 9.56 8.16
C PHE A 41 1.99 10.58 9.01
N ILE A 42 1.69 10.26 10.27
CA ILE A 42 0.96 11.16 11.16
C ILE A 42 1.77 12.45 11.35
N GLY A 43 1.13 13.60 11.09
CA GLY A 43 1.76 14.90 11.23
C GLY A 43 2.59 15.37 10.04
N LEU A 44 2.60 14.65 8.91
CA LEU A 44 3.38 15.00 7.71
C LEU A 44 3.15 16.44 7.19
N LEU A 45 1.98 17.02 7.50
CA LEU A 45 1.59 18.37 7.10
C LEU A 45 1.53 19.37 8.27
N ALA A 46 1.94 18.98 9.48
CA ALA A 46 1.91 19.86 10.65
C ALA A 46 2.78 21.10 10.41
N GLY A 47 2.22 22.29 10.66
CA GLY A 47 2.91 23.57 10.46
C GLY A 47 3.15 23.98 9.00
N ARG A 48 2.75 23.16 8.02
CA ARG A 48 2.94 23.45 6.59
C ARG A 48 1.75 24.14 5.94
N THR A 49 0.56 24.02 6.53
CA THR A 49 -0.67 24.63 6.02
C THR A 49 -1.69 24.83 7.13
N ALA A 50 -2.54 25.83 6.97
CA ALA A 50 -3.74 26.04 7.80
C ALA A 50 -5.02 25.48 7.13
N LYS A 51 -4.92 24.94 5.90
CA LYS A 51 -6.08 24.40 5.17
C LYS A 51 -6.60 23.16 5.89
N VAL A 52 -7.90 23.18 6.21
CA VAL A 52 -8.67 22.00 6.60
C VAL A 52 -9.33 21.45 5.35
N ALA A 53 -8.95 20.23 4.94
CA ALA A 53 -9.46 19.62 3.71
C ALA A 53 -10.69 18.74 4.00
N THR A 54 -11.68 18.76 3.09
CA THR A 54 -12.80 17.81 3.15
C THR A 54 -12.40 16.44 2.59
N ILE A 55 -13.24 15.43 2.82
CA ILE A 55 -13.00 14.08 2.26
C ILE A 55 -13.03 14.10 0.73
N GLU A 56 -13.89 14.93 0.14
CA GLU A 56 -13.99 15.13 -1.31
C GLU A 56 -12.69 15.70 -1.86
N GLU A 57 -12.16 16.77 -1.26
CA GLU A 57 -10.88 17.38 -1.68
C GLU A 57 -9.71 16.40 -1.55
N ILE A 58 -9.69 15.56 -0.50
CA ILE A 58 -8.68 14.50 -0.33
C ILE A 58 -8.80 13.45 -1.44
N ASN A 59 -10.02 13.06 -1.81
CA ASN A 59 -10.26 12.08 -2.86
C ASN A 59 -9.86 12.61 -4.23
N GLU A 60 -10.16 13.86 -4.54
CA GLU A 60 -9.71 14.53 -5.76
C GLU A 60 -8.17 14.57 -5.85
N ALA A 61 -7.50 14.97 -4.76
CA ALA A 61 -6.04 14.99 -4.70
C ALA A 61 -5.42 13.59 -4.94
N LYS A 62 -6.03 12.53 -4.41
CA LYS A 62 -5.58 11.15 -4.65
C LYS A 62 -5.70 10.75 -6.13
N ALA A 63 -6.78 11.14 -6.80
CA ALA A 63 -7.01 10.81 -8.21
C ALA A 63 -5.92 11.44 -9.11
N LEU A 64 -5.56 12.70 -8.86
CA LEU A 64 -4.52 13.42 -9.62
C LEU A 64 -3.14 12.74 -9.54
N VAL A 65 -2.79 12.17 -8.39
CA VAL A 65 -1.47 11.51 -8.18
C VAL A 65 -1.40 10.12 -8.83
N SER A 66 -2.53 9.44 -9.01
CA SER A 66 -2.56 8.12 -9.67
C SER A 66 -2.41 8.19 -11.19
N ASP A 67 -2.77 9.33 -11.80
CA ASP A 67 -2.74 9.52 -13.25
C ASP A 67 -1.35 9.92 -13.77
N SER A 68 -0.52 10.54 -12.92
CA SER A 68 0.85 10.96 -13.25
C SER A 68 1.90 9.83 -13.20
N ARG A 69 1.49 8.59 -12.94
CA ARG A 69 2.35 7.38 -12.89
C ARG A 69 2.05 6.37 -14.00
N LYS A 70 1.48 6.82 -15.12
CA LYS A 70 1.47 6.08 -16.38
C LYS A 70 2.65 6.47 -17.27
#